data_AF-A0A0J1I373-F1
#
_entry.id   AF-A0A0J1I373-F1
#
_cell.length_a   1.000
_cell.length_b   1.000
_cell.length_c   1.000
_cell.angle_alpha   90.00
_cell.angle_beta   90.00
_cell.angle_gamma   90.00
#
_symmetry.space_group_name_H-M   'P 1'
#
loop_
_entity.id
_entity.type
_entity.pdbx_description
1 polymer ?
#
loop_
_entity_poly.entity_id
_entity_poly.type
_entity_poly.pdbx_seq_one_letter_code
_entity_poly.pdbx_strand_id
1 'polypeptide(L)'
;MGQFQSNFQTAQQIATQMRTASNIIQSATNRSITKATRTTLSVNSKAQEANQQMLDFTKQFSTAFQQAVDNIHSVAQEFERMDNELHNTFR
;
A
#
# COMPACT_ATOMS: atom_id res chain seq x y z
N MET A 1 33.51 16.09 -12.55
CA MET A 1 32.21 16.53 -12.02
C MET A 1 31.60 15.36 -11.26
N GLY A 2 31.00 15.60 -10.09
CA GLY A 2 30.43 14.54 -9.25
C GLY A 2 29.22 13.88 -9.93
N GLN A 3 29.04 12.57 -9.76
CA GLN A 3 27.80 11.91 -10.13
C GLN A 3 26.69 12.46 -9.24
N PHE A 4 25.77 13.23 -9.82
CA PHE A 4 24.49 13.50 -9.18
C PHE A 4 23.66 12.22 -9.30
N GLN A 5 23.48 11.53 -8.18
CA GLN A 5 22.62 10.36 -8.09
C GLN A 5 21.65 10.59 -6.94
N SER A 6 20.37 10.78 -7.28
CA SER A 6 19.29 10.82 -6.31
C SER A 6 19.07 9.44 -5.66
N ASN A 7 18.21 9.40 -4.64
CA ASN A 7 17.78 8.15 -4.00
C ASN A 7 16.72 7.39 -4.83
N PHE A 8 16.63 7.63 -6.15
CA PHE A 8 15.63 7.04 -7.03
C PHE A 8 15.50 5.52 -6.87
N GLN A 9 16.61 4.79 -6.99
CA GLN A 9 16.60 3.32 -6.92
C GLN A 9 16.01 2.82 -5.59
N THR A 10 16.39 3.46 -4.47
CA THR A 10 15.87 3.10 -3.14
C THR A 10 14.38 3.42 -3.02
N ALA A 11 13.94 4.60 -3.45
CA ALA A 11 12.53 4.99 -3.42
C ALA A 11 11.66 4.06 -4.27
N GLN A 12 12.13 3.71 -5.47
CA GLN A 12 11.44 2.80 -6.38
C GLN A 12 11.33 1.37 -5.81
N GLN A 13 12.39 0.87 -5.18
CA GLN A 13 12.38 -0.45 -4.53
C GLN A 13 11.40 -0.49 -3.37
N ILE A 14 11.41 0.53 -2.51
CA ILE A 14 10.48 0.65 -1.38
C ILE A 14 9.04 0.70 -1.88
N ALA A 15 8.73 1.57 -2.85
CA ALA A 15 7.38 1.66 -3.43
C ALA A 15 6.91 0.32 -4.01
N THR A 16 7.80 -0.42 -4.68
CA THR A 16 7.45 -1.73 -5.29
C THR A 16 7.13 -2.79 -4.23
N GLN A 17 7.94 -2.88 -3.18
CA GLN A 17 7.68 -3.81 -2.06
C GLN A 17 6.38 -3.45 -1.35
N MET A 18 6.17 -2.16 -1.06
CA MET A 18 4.95 -1.71 -0.40
C MET A 18 3.71 -1.91 -1.28
N ARG A 19 3.78 -1.72 -2.60
CA ARG A 19 2.68 -2.04 -3.53
C ARG A 19 2.31 -3.51 -3.48
N THR A 20 3.31 -4.39 -3.40
CA THR A 20 3.08 -5.83 -3.26
C THR A 20 2.36 -6.16 -1.95
N ALA A 21 2.78 -5.56 -0.83
CA ALA A 21 2.11 -5.70 0.45
C ALA A 21 0.65 -5.18 0.41
N SER A 22 0.42 -4.02 -0.22
CA SER A 22 -0.91 -3.43 -0.40
C SER A 22 -1.84 -4.37 -1.15
N ASN A 23 -1.38 -4.94 -2.27
CA ASN A 23 -2.15 -5.91 -3.05
C ASN A 23 -2.51 -7.16 -2.25
N ILE A 24 -1.59 -7.67 -1.41
CA ILE A 24 -1.86 -8.82 -0.54
C ILE A 24 -2.97 -8.48 0.47
N ILE A 25 -2.89 -7.32 1.13
CA ILE A 25 -3.90 -6.86 2.09
C ILE A 25 -5.26 -6.71 1.41
N GLN A 26 -5.30 -6.08 0.23
CA GLN A 26 -6.52 -5.93 -0.54
C GLN A 26 -7.12 -7.28 -0.95
N SER A 27 -6.29 -8.24 -1.38
CA SER A 27 -6.75 -9.58 -1.73
C SER A 27 -7.36 -10.34 -0.55
N ALA A 28 -6.78 -10.17 0.65
CA ALA A 28 -7.28 -10.81 1.87
C ALA A 28 -8.61 -10.20 2.32
N THR A 29 -8.76 -8.88 2.20
CA THR A 29 -9.98 -8.13 2.58
C THR A 29 -11.13 -8.25 1.58
N ASN A 30 -10.86 -8.65 0.34
CA ASN A 30 -11.92 -8.94 -0.64
C ASN A 30 -12.59 -10.30 -0.40
N ARG A 31 -12.08 -11.13 0.50
CA ARG A 31 -12.70 -12.41 0.85
C ARG A 31 -13.88 -12.20 1.79
N SER A 32 -15.05 -12.72 1.41
CA SER A 32 -16.22 -12.73 2.27
C SER A 32 -16.02 -13.65 3.47
N ILE A 33 -16.41 -13.21 4.65
CA ILE A 33 -16.44 -14.04 5.86
C ILE A 33 -17.76 -14.81 5.88
N THR A 34 -17.70 -16.13 5.86
CA THR A 34 -18.89 -17.00 5.99
C THR A 34 -19.45 -16.86 7.40
N LYS A 35 -20.67 -16.34 7.52
CA LYS A 35 -21.35 -16.13 8.80
C LYS A 35 -22.24 -17.33 9.14
N ALA A 36 -22.07 -17.89 10.33
CA ALA A 36 -23.01 -18.87 10.87
C ALA A 36 -24.25 -18.14 11.42
N THR A 37 -25.34 -18.09 10.65
CA THR A 37 -26.54 -17.30 10.99
C THR A 37 -27.58 -18.09 11.82
N ARG A 38 -27.42 -19.42 11.96
CA ARG A 38 -28.39 -20.31 12.62
C ARG A 38 -27.99 -20.70 14.04
N THR A 39 -27.37 -19.79 14.79
CA THR A 39 -26.97 -20.01 16.19
C THR A 39 -27.49 -18.89 17.07
N THR A 40 -27.92 -19.24 18.28
CA THR A 40 -28.40 -18.31 19.33
C THR A 40 -27.29 -17.92 20.29
N LEU A 41 -26.07 -18.42 20.08
CA LEU A 41 -24.92 -18.14 20.94
C LEU A 41 -24.45 -16.70 20.71
N SER A 42 -24.52 -15.87 21.75
CA SER A 42 -24.13 -14.45 21.72
C SER A 42 -22.67 -14.23 21.29
N VAL A 43 -21.78 -15.20 21.56
CA VAL A 43 -20.38 -15.18 21.12
C VAL A 43 -20.24 -15.15 19.60
N ASN A 44 -21.16 -15.78 18.86
CA ASN A 44 -21.15 -15.76 17.40
C ASN A 44 -21.53 -14.37 16.85
N SER A 45 -22.54 -13.72 17.43
CA SER A 45 -22.91 -12.35 17.04
C SER A 45 -21.75 -11.38 17.28
N LYS A 46 -21.08 -11.49 18.44
CA LYS A 46 -19.87 -10.68 18.75
C LYS A 46 -18.74 -10.95 17.77
N ALA A 47 -18.48 -12.21 17.43
CA ALA A 47 -17.46 -12.57 16.44
C ALA A 47 -17.79 -12.00 15.06
N GLN A 48 -19.06 -12.02 14.64
CA GLN A 48 -19.49 -11.45 13.35
C GLN A 48 -19.31 -9.93 13.31
N GLU A 49 -19.65 -9.24 14.39
CA GLU A 49 -19.46 -7.80 14.51
C GLU A 49 -17.98 -7.41 14.49
N ALA A 50 -17.14 -8.07 15.30
CA ALA A 50 -15.71 -7.83 15.33
C ALA A 50 -15.04 -8.09 13.97
N ASN A 51 -15.43 -9.17 13.30
CA ASN A 51 -14.97 -9.49 11.96
C ASN A 51 -15.35 -8.41 10.93
N GLN A 52 -16.56 -7.87 11.02
CA GLN A 52 -17.02 -6.80 10.13
C GLN A 52 -16.25 -5.49 10.40
N GLN A 53 -16.10 -5.11 11.67
CA GLN A 53 -15.33 -3.93 12.07
C GLN A 53 -13.87 -4.02 11.58
N MET A 54 -13.24 -5.19 11.75
CA MET A 54 -11.87 -5.41 11.27
C MET A 54 -11.78 -5.34 9.75
N LEU A 55 -12.77 -5.89 9.03
CA LEU A 55 -12.82 -5.81 7.57
C LEU A 55 -12.88 -4.36 7.10
N ASP A 56 -13.77 -3.56 7.70
CA ASP A 56 -13.99 -2.17 7.33
C ASP A 56 -12.79 -1.29 7.69
N PHE A 57 -12.14 -1.55 8.84
CA PHE A 57 -10.87 -0.94 9.20
C PHE A 57 -9.77 -1.27 8.19
N THR A 58 -9.61 -2.56 7.84
CA THR A 58 -8.54 -2.99 6.95
C THR A 58 -8.71 -2.44 5.54
N LYS A 59 -9.95 -2.26 5.06
CA LYS A 59 -10.23 -1.58 3.79
C LYS A 59 -9.77 -0.12 3.81
N GLN A 60 -10.12 0.64 4.84
CA GLN A 60 -9.69 2.03 4.99
C GLN A 60 -8.17 2.14 5.08
N PHE A 61 -7.54 1.27 5.88
CA PHE A 61 -6.09 1.18 5.98
C PHE A 61 -5.45 0.88 4.62
N SER A 62 -5.96 -0.12 3.88
CA SER A 62 -5.43 -0.52 2.57
C SER A 62 -5.51 0.62 1.56
N THR A 63 -6.61 1.39 1.54
CA THR A 63 -6.74 2.57 0.67
C THR A 63 -5.70 3.64 1.02
N ALA A 64 -5.56 4.00 2.30
CA ALA A 64 -4.59 5.01 2.72
C ALA A 64 -3.14 4.55 2.46
N PHE A 65 -2.85 3.28 2.72
CA PHE A 65 -1.54 2.69 2.46
C PHE A 65 -1.21 2.70 0.96
N GLN A 66 -2.17 2.33 0.10
CA GLN A 66 -1.98 2.38 -1.36
C GLN A 66 -1.69 3.81 -1.83
N GLN A 67 -2.41 4.80 -1.34
CA GLN A 67 -2.17 6.21 -1.66
C GLN A 67 -0.74 6.66 -1.25
N ALA A 68 -0.28 6.25 -0.07
CA ALA A 68 1.09 6.54 0.37
C ALA A 68 2.14 5.89 -0.54
N VAL A 69 1.90 4.66 -1.00
CA VAL A 69 2.77 3.97 -1.96
C VAL A 69 2.85 4.71 -3.30
N ASP A 70 1.71 5.17 -3.80
CA ASP A 70 1.65 5.89 -5.07
C ASP A 70 2.35 7.26 -4.96
N ASN A 71 2.27 7.93 -3.82
CA ASN A 71 3.04 9.15 -3.56
C ASN A 71 4.56 8.89 -3.59
N ILE A 72 5.05 7.83 -2.94
CA ILE A 72 6.49 7.47 -2.97
C ILE A 72 6.93 7.17 -4.40
N HIS A 73 6.10 6.47 -5.16
CA HIS A 73 6.37 6.19 -6.57
C HIS A 73 6.46 7.46 -7.42
N SER A 74 5.56 8.42 -7.20
CA SER A 74 5.58 9.72 -7.88
C SER A 74 6.88 10.48 -7.58
N VAL A 75 7.30 10.54 -6.31
CA VAL A 75 8.56 11.19 -5.92
C VAL A 75 9.77 10.49 -6.54
N ALA A 76 9.75 9.15 -6.65
CA ALA A 76 10.80 8.42 -7.35
C ALA A 76 10.91 8.86 -8.82
N GLN A 77 9.78 9.04 -9.52
CA GLN A 77 9.79 9.54 -10.91
C GLN A 77 10.34 10.98 -11.01
N GLU A 78 10.07 11.83 -10.02
CA GLU A 78 10.65 13.17 -9.97
C GLU A 78 12.17 13.14 -9.77
N PHE A 79 12.67 12.23 -8.94
CA PHE A 79 14.09 11.98 -8.77
C PHE A 79 14.77 11.52 -10.07
N GLU A 80 14.17 10.59 -10.80
CA GLU A 80 14.67 10.15 -12.11
C GLU A 80 14.72 11.32 -13.12
N ARG A 81 13.67 12.16 -13.16
CA ARG A 81 13.64 13.35 -14.01
C ARG A 81 14.76 14.32 -13.66
N MET A 82 14.96 14.60 -12.37
CA MET A 82 16.00 15.52 -11.90
C MET A 82 17.41 15.01 -12.24
N ASP A 83 17.67 13.72 -12.01
CA ASP A 83 18.97 13.11 -12.36
C ASP A 83 19.26 13.24 -13.86
N ASN A 84 18.25 13.02 -14.71
CA ASN A 84 18.37 13.20 -16.16
C ASN A 84 18.61 14.66 -16.57
N GLU A 85 17.91 15.62 -15.97
CA GLU A 85 18.09 17.06 -16.22
C GLU A 85 19.50 17.51 -15.81
N LEU A 86 19.99 17.11 -14.64
CA LEU A 86 21.33 17.42 -14.16
C LEU A 86 22.41 16.78 -15.06
N HIS A 87 22.23 15.51 -15.44
CA HIS A 87 23.15 14.82 -16.34
C HIS A 87 23.30 15.54 -17.69
N ASN A 88 22.20 16.03 -18.26
CA ASN A 88 22.22 16.78 -19.51
C ASN A 88 22.82 18.19 -19.36
N THR A 89 22.64 18.83 -18.20
CA THR A 89 23.11 20.20 -17.94
C THR A 89 24.61 20.26 -17.66
N PHE A 90 25.13 19.27 -16.93
CA PHE A 90 26.53 19.20 -16.51
C PHE A 90 27.37 18.20 -17.34
N ARG A 91 26.93 17.95 -18.57
CA ARG A 91 27.67 17.17 -19.56
C ARG A 91 28.83 17.96 -20.15
#